data_AF-A0A067G037-F1
#
_entry.id   AF-A0A067G037-F1
#
_cell.length_a   1.000
_cell.length_b   1.000
_cell.length_c   1.000
_cell.angle_alpha   90.00
_cell.angle_beta   90.00
_cell.angle_gamma   90.00
#
_symmetry.space_group_name_H-M   'P 1'
#
loop_
_entity.id
_entity.type
_entity.pdbx_description
1 polymer ?
#
loop_
_entity_poly.entity_id
_entity_poly.type
_entity_poly.pdbx_seq_one_letter_code
_entity_poly.pdbx_strand_id
1 'polypeptide(L)' 'MNSLRFFPSDNKSCYKLPLQPFNGKFLFRAGFFYGNYDGLSRPSSFKLEIDGNLWANVTTSMIQDQPVYHELIYRTTVV' A
#
# COMPACT_ATOMS: atom_id res chain seq x y z
N MET A 1 -4.51 -1.31 -13.37
CA MET A 1 -4.87 -0.19 -12.47
C MET A 1 -5.12 1.03 -13.35
N ASN A 2 -6.24 1.74 -13.17
CA ASN A 2 -6.60 2.84 -14.08
C ASN A 2 -6.20 4.23 -13.53
N SER A 3 -5.93 4.32 -12.22
CA SER A 3 -5.45 5.53 -11.56
C SER A 3 -4.50 5.16 -10.41
N LEU A 4 -3.66 6.12 -10.02
CA LEU A 4 -2.71 6.02 -8.92
C LEU A 4 -2.87 7.24 -8.01
N ARG A 5 -2.55 7.06 -6.72
CA ARG A 5 -2.33 8.18 -5.80
C ARG A 5 -0.83 8.30 -5.50
N PHE A 6 -0.32 9.52 -5.58
CA PHE A 6 1.07 9.87 -5.30
C PHE A 6 1.15 10.84 -4.12
N PHE A 7 2.24 10.75 -3.35
CA PHE A 7 2.51 11.55 -2.16
C PHE A 7 3.88 12.25 -2.30
N PRO A 8 3.95 13.50 -2.78
CA PRO A 8 5.21 14.19 -3.06
C PRO A 8 5.95 14.71 -1.82
N SER A 9 5.22 15.05 -0.75
CA SER A 9 5.76 15.84 0.37
C SER A 9 5.65 15.15 1.72
N ASP A 10 4.97 14.01 1.79
CA ASP A 10 4.71 13.32 3.06
C ASP A 10 5.75 12.21 3.28
N ASN A 11 6.40 12.22 4.44
CA ASN A 11 7.24 11.10 4.86
C ASN A 11 6.41 9.85 5.24
N LYS A 12 5.11 10.04 5.52
CA LYS A 12 4.15 8.98 5.85
C LYS A 12 2.73 9.47 5.57
N SER A 13 1.98 8.71 4.77
CA SER A 13 0.58 8.98 4.48
C SER A 13 -0.29 7.84 5.01
N CYS A 14 -1.25 8.16 5.87
CA CYS A 14 -2.09 7.18 6.57
C CYS A 14 -3.52 7.21 6.04
N TYR A 15 -4.12 6.03 5.86
CA TYR A 15 -5.55 5.89 5.63
C TYR A 15 -6.25 5.39 6.89
N LYS A 16 -7.41 5.96 7.21
CA LYS A 16 -8.32 5.41 8.21
C LYS A 16 -9.39 4.60 7.48
N LEU A 17 -9.36 3.28 7.64
CA LEU A 17 -10.36 2.40 7.06
C LEU A 17 -11.56 2.26 8.02
N PRO A 18 -12.80 2.37 7.54
CA PRO A 18 -14.00 2.23 8.37
C PRO A 18 -14.31 0.74 8.61
N LEU A 19 -13.43 0.04 9.33
CA LEU A 19 -13.63 -1.37 9.68
C LEU A 19 -14.68 -1.49 10.77
N GLN A 20 -15.56 -2.49 10.65
CA GLN A 20 -16.47 -2.83 11.74
C GLN A 20 -15.66 -3.47 12.88
N PRO A 21 -15.84 -3.02 14.14
CA PRO A 21 -15.01 -3.43 15.27
C PRO A 21 -15.27 -4.86 15.76
N PHE A 22 -16.33 -5.53 15.30
CA PHE A 22 -16.77 -6.81 15.85
C PHE A 22 -16.31 -7.99 15.00
N ASN A 23 -15.26 -8.69 15.48
CA ASN A 23 -14.81 -10.01 15.00
C ASN A 23 -14.72 -10.15 13.46
N GLY A 24 -14.37 -9.06 12.78
CA GLY A 24 -14.23 -9.01 11.34
C GLY A 24 -12.88 -9.57 10.90
N LYS A 25 -12.92 -10.46 9.91
CA LYS A 25 -11.75 -10.95 9.17
C LYS A 25 -11.75 -10.29 7.80
N PHE A 26 -10.74 -9.49 7.51
CA PHE A 26 -10.60 -8.75 6.27
C PHE A 26 -9.40 -9.25 5.47
N LEU A 27 -9.51 -9.27 4.15
CA LEU A 27 -8.36 -9.39 3.25
C LEU A 27 -8.01 -7.97 2.80
N PHE A 28 -6.83 -7.49 3.18
CA PHE A 28 -6.30 -6.24 2.65
C PHE A 28 -5.38 -6.56 1.49
N ARG A 29 -5.59 -5.87 0.37
CA ARG A 29 -4.76 -5.91 -0.82
C ARG A 29 -4.33 -4.48 -1.15
N ALA A 30 -3.04 -4.22 -1.13
CA ALA A 30 -2.46 -2.97 -1.58
C ALA A 30 -1.70 -3.24 -2.89
N GLY A 31 -2.00 -2.47 -3.94
CA GLY A 31 -1.35 -2.55 -5.23
C GLY A 31 -0.46 -1.34 -5.48
N PHE A 32 0.72 -1.56 -6.03
CA PHE A 32 1.69 -0.50 -6.33
C PHE A 32 2.26 -0.69 -7.73
N PHE A 33 2.37 0.40 -8.46
CA PHE A 33 2.87 0.41 -9.83
C PHE A 33 3.61 1.71 -10.09
N TYR A 34 4.74 1.61 -10.79
CA TYR A 34 5.52 2.78 -11.21
C TYR A 34 5.61 2.79 -12.74
N GLY A 35 4.65 3.48 -13.37
CA GLY A 35 4.63 3.70 -14.82
C GLY A 35 5.30 5.00 -15.22
N ASN A 36 6.37 5.41 -14.53
CA ASN A 36 7.06 6.69 -14.75
C ASN A 36 6.12 7.92 -14.76
N TYR A 37 5.12 7.94 -13.87
CA TYR A 37 4.08 8.98 -13.87
C TYR A 37 4.59 10.39 -13.56
N ASP A 38 5.80 10.50 -12.99
CA ASP A 38 6.49 11.75 -12.66
C ASP A 38 7.58 12.12 -13.67
N GLY A 39 7.84 11.27 -14.67
CA GLY A 39 8.89 11.48 -15.69
C GLY A 39 10.32 11.32 -15.18
N LEU A 40 10.54 10.86 -13.94
CA LEU A 40 11.87 10.81 -13.31
C LEU A 40 12.63 9.50 -13.56
N SER A 41 11.98 8.47 -14.10
CA SER A 41 12.53 7.13 -14.32
C SER A 41 13.19 6.54 -13.05
N ARG A 42 12.64 6.88 -11.89
CA ARG A 42 13.19 6.51 -10.58
C ARG A 42 12.12 5.80 -9.77
N PRO A 43 11.99 4.47 -9.90
CA PRO A 43 11.06 3.69 -9.10
C PRO A 43 11.28 3.90 -7.61
N SER A 44 10.17 3.88 -6.86
CA SER A 44 10.16 4.14 -5.42
C SER A 44 10.34 2.86 -4.61
N SER A 45 10.98 2.97 -3.45
CA SER A 45 10.96 1.95 -2.41
C SER A 45 10.49 2.56 -1.10
N PHE A 46 9.56 1.91 -0.41
CA PHE A 46 8.99 2.40 0.84
C PHE A 46 8.41 1.26 1.69
N LYS A 47 8.14 1.58 2.95
CA LYS A 47 7.49 0.66 3.90
C LYS A 47 5.99 0.80 3.80
N LEU A 48 5.31 -0.34 3.72
CA LEU A 48 3.88 -0.47 3.93
C LEU A 48 3.66 -0.91 5.37
N GLU A 49 2.83 -0.17 6.10
CA GLU A 49 2.55 -0.42 7.51
C GLU A 49 1.05 -0.61 7.75
N ILE A 50 0.73 -1.40 8.77
CA ILE A 50 -0.61 -1.59 9.29
C ILE A 50 -0.58 -1.46 10.81
N ASP A 51 -1.43 -0.61 11.38
CA ASP A 51 -1.43 -0.25 12.80
C ASP A 51 -0.03 0.15 13.34
N GLY A 52 0.77 0.80 12.50
CA GLY A 52 2.14 1.20 12.83
C GLY A 52 3.18 0.08 12.80
N ASN A 53 2.79 -1.15 12.47
CA ASN A 53 3.68 -2.29 12.29
C ASN A 53 4.04 -2.48 10.82
N LEU A 54 5.28 -2.93 10.54
CA LEU A 54 5.72 -3.25 9.19
C LEU A 54 4.87 -4.39 8.62
N TRP A 55 4.16 -4.13 7.54
CA TRP A 55 3.50 -5.14 6.73
C TRP A 55 4.43 -5.64 5.63
N ALA A 56 5.01 -4.74 4.83
CA ALA A 56 5.88 -5.11 3.71
C ALA A 56 6.87 -4.01 3.34
N ASN A 57 7.99 -4.38 2.69
CA ASN A 57 8.82 -3.45 1.94
C ASN A 57 8.39 -3.50 0.48
N VAL A 58 7.88 -2.38 -0.02
CA VAL A 58 7.44 -2.24 -1.41
C VAL A 58 8.62 -1.77 -2.24
N THR A 59 8.88 -2.47 -3.35
CA THR A 59 9.85 -2.05 -4.37
C THR A 59 9.16 -2.14 -5.71
N THR A 60 9.04 -1.02 -6.42
CA THR A 60 8.53 -0.99 -7.79
C THR A 60 9.68 -0.99 -8.79
N SER A 61 9.38 -1.23 -10.07
CA SER A 61 10.39 -1.21 -11.13
C SER A 61 9.83 -0.58 -12.41
N MET A 62 10.74 -0.15 -13.30
CA MET A 62 10.38 0.34 -14.63
C MET A 62 9.97 -0.77 -15.60
N ILE A 63 10.38 -2.01 -15.34
CA ILE A 63 10.29 -3.14 -16.28
C ILE A 63 9.05 -3.98 -15.99
N GLN A 64 8.46 -3.85 -14.80
CA GLN A 64 7.24 -4.56 -14.46
C GLN A 64 6.05 -3.91 -15.16
N ASP A 65 5.43 -4.66 -16.07
CA ASP A 65 4.16 -4.28 -16.71
C ASP A 65 2.94 -4.56 -15.82
N GLN A 66 3.14 -5.12 -14.62
CA GLN A 66 2.08 -5.45 -13.69
C GLN A 66 2.28 -4.81 -12.32
N PRO A 67 1.19 -4.43 -11.61
CA PRO A 67 1.29 -3.95 -10.25
C PRO A 67 1.84 -5.01 -9.29
N VAL A 68 2.67 -4.58 -8.36
CA VAL A 68 3.07 -5.38 -7.20
C VAL A 68 1.94 -5.35 -6.19
N TYR A 69 1.43 -6.52 -5.82
CA TYR A 69 0.39 -6.65 -4.80
C TYR A 69 0.98 -7.22 -3.50
N HIS A 70 0.62 -6.61 -2.38
CA HIS A 70 0.81 -7.17 -1.05
C HIS A 70 -0.54 -7.45 -0.42
N GLU A 71 -0.67 -8.65 0.15
CA GLU A 71 -1.89 -9.10 0.79
C GLU A 71 -1.64 -9.46 2.24
N LEU A 72 -2.61 -9.18 3.12
CA LEU A 72 -2.64 -9.73 4.47
C LEU A 72 -4.08 -10.00 4.90
N ILE A 73 -4.19 -10.92 5.86
CA ILE A 73 -5.43 -11.15 6.58
C ILE A 73 -5.39 -10.33 7.87
N TYR A 74 -6.30 -9.37 7.97
CA TYR A 74 -6.46 -8.52 9.16
C TYR A 74 -7.62 -9.03 10.01
N ARG A 75 -7.41 -9.17 11.32
CA ARG A 75 -8.45 -9.55 12.27
C ARG A 75 -8.65 -8.41 13.26
N THR A 76 -9.88 -7.96 13.37
CA THR A 76 -10.29 -7.03 14.43
C THR A 76 -10.54 -7.81 15.71
N THR A 77 -9.99 -7.33 16.83
CA THR A 77 -10.28 -7.86 18.16
C THR A 77 -11.35 -7.00 18.83
N VAL A 78 -12.20 -7.64 19.62
CA VAL A 78 -13.05 -6.90 20.58
C VAL A 78 -12.12 -6.34 21.64
N VAL A 79 -12.12 -5.02 21.82
CA VAL A 79 -11.49 -4.35 22.96
C VAL A 79 -12.44 -4.44 24.15
#